data_AF-C1BMP2-F1
#
_entry.id   AF-C1BMP2-F1
#
_cell.length_a   1.000
_cell.length_b   1.000
_cell.length_c   1.000
_cell.angle_alpha   90.00
_cell.angle_beta   90.00
_cell.angle_gamma   90.00
#
_symmetry.space_group_name_H-M   'P 1'
#
loop_
_entity.id
_entity.type
_entity.pdbx_description
1 polymer ?
#
loop_
_entity_poly.entity_id
_entity_poly.type
_entity_poly.pdbx_seq_one_letter_code
_entity_poly.pdbx_strand_id
1 'polypeptide(L)'
;MCRPSYRSVMSLFLSATPKPSSAVSPCSCSLLSSLRDGFLGLYRGLIPKLIELRISGIVSDQVKAYFDYNKLEGIPDEDLTPEERNSKKKNREKRLRSEKDDELLSDEERKQKYLDKVTKDISERALEIILTQPFHVITIRTIAQFVGGEDKYGILSSFKTLIEDNGILGFWSGLIPRVIGEVLTIGLSTFITYLVNKHVIKDKDLQRYSPMVAYLASSSLFYPFQVVSNTMAVSGSGLFAGYPPNMPLYCSWLDCWNHLRSLGQLKRGSSLFFRYYKGPTVIIGDKAMPISSAISVLE
;
A
#
# COMPACT_ATOMS: atom_id res chain seq x y z
N MET A 1 7.99 46.38 14.23
CA MET A 1 7.93 45.78 12.88
C MET A 1 7.13 44.48 12.96
N CYS A 2 5.80 44.61 12.86
CA CYS A 2 4.87 43.49 12.84
C CYS A 2 4.64 43.07 11.38
N ARG A 3 4.80 41.78 11.07
CA ARG A 3 4.33 41.17 9.81
C ARG A 3 2.98 40.48 10.04
N PRO A 4 2.12 40.39 9.00
CA PRO A 4 0.68 40.52 9.17
C PRO A 4 -0.04 39.22 9.58
N SER A 5 -1.20 39.45 10.17
CA SER A 5 -2.18 38.52 10.72
C SER A 5 -2.61 37.39 9.78
N TYR A 6 -2.42 36.13 10.22
CA TYR A 6 -2.88 34.88 9.61
C TYR A 6 -4.40 34.65 9.72
N ARG A 7 -5.23 35.72 9.78
CA ARG A 7 -6.65 35.61 10.17
C ARG A 7 -7.67 35.87 9.05
N SER A 8 -7.27 36.09 7.80
CA SER A 8 -8.22 36.45 6.72
C SER A 8 -8.44 35.44 5.59
N VAL A 9 -7.73 34.32 5.52
CA VAL A 9 -7.95 33.34 4.42
C VAL A 9 -8.98 32.27 4.77
N MET A 10 -9.33 32.14 6.06
CA MET A 10 -10.38 31.23 6.53
C MET A 10 -11.81 31.78 6.26
N SER A 11 -11.93 33.07 5.94
CA SER A 11 -13.21 33.74 5.63
C SER A 11 -13.68 33.54 4.18
N LEU A 12 -12.79 33.15 3.25
CA LEU A 12 -13.15 32.99 1.83
C LEU A 12 -13.54 31.56 1.46
N PHE A 13 -13.38 30.60 2.37
CA PHE A 13 -13.81 29.21 2.16
C PHE A 13 -15.20 28.88 2.73
N LEU A 14 -15.86 29.83 3.40
CA LEU A 14 -17.20 29.64 3.97
C LEU A 14 -18.38 30.01 3.05
N SER A 15 -18.14 30.47 1.81
CA SER A 15 -19.21 30.92 0.90
C SER A 15 -19.30 30.15 -0.42
N ALA A 16 -18.94 28.87 -0.43
CA ALA A 16 -19.29 27.99 -1.53
C ALA A 16 -19.81 26.67 -0.95
N THR A 17 -21.05 26.66 -0.49
CA THR A 17 -21.81 25.43 -0.25
C THR A 17 -22.12 24.77 -1.59
N PRO A 18 -21.57 23.59 -1.92
CA PRO A 18 -22.17 22.76 -2.95
C PRO A 18 -23.32 21.98 -2.30
N LYS A 19 -24.44 21.88 -3.02
CA LYS A 19 -25.59 21.04 -2.68
C LYS A 19 -25.17 19.61 -2.32
N PRO A 20 -25.94 18.91 -1.45
CA PRO A 20 -25.59 17.60 -0.94
C PRO A 20 -25.93 16.51 -1.97
N SER A 21 -25.16 16.37 -3.06
CA SER A 21 -25.09 15.10 -3.85
C SER A 21 -24.06 15.09 -4.99
N SER A 22 -23.16 16.06 -5.13
CA SER A 22 -22.29 16.12 -6.32
C SER A 22 -20.91 15.55 -6.04
N ALA A 23 -20.55 14.49 -6.76
CA ALA A 23 -19.20 13.96 -6.85
C ALA A 23 -18.21 15.07 -7.26
N VAL A 24 -17.13 15.25 -6.51
CA VAL A 24 -16.06 16.19 -6.86
C VAL A 24 -15.14 15.49 -7.86
N SER A 25 -14.91 16.13 -9.01
CA SER A 25 -14.07 15.59 -10.08
C SER A 25 -12.59 15.48 -9.63
N PRO A 26 -11.86 14.46 -10.08
CA PRO A 26 -10.50 14.13 -9.61
C PRO A 26 -9.48 15.18 -10.06
N CYS A 27 -9.74 15.78 -11.23
CA CYS A 27 -9.04 16.94 -11.76
C CYS A 27 -8.92 18.03 -10.70
N SER A 28 -9.93 18.23 -9.86
CA SER A 28 -9.92 19.31 -8.86
C SER A 28 -8.77 19.18 -7.87
N CYS A 29 -8.37 17.97 -7.45
CA CYS A 29 -7.30 17.81 -6.45
C CYS A 29 -5.91 17.93 -7.09
N SER A 30 -5.69 17.27 -8.23
CA SER A 30 -4.41 17.36 -8.97
C SER A 30 -4.20 18.76 -9.56
N LEU A 31 -5.25 19.44 -10.03
CA LEU A 31 -5.20 20.84 -10.44
C LEU A 31 -5.03 21.76 -9.23
N LEU A 32 -5.74 21.55 -8.10
CA LEU A 32 -5.49 22.37 -6.90
C LEU A 32 -4.03 22.25 -6.42
N SER A 33 -3.50 21.02 -6.38
CA SER A 33 -2.11 20.75 -6.01
C SER A 33 -1.13 21.37 -7.00
N SER A 34 -1.39 21.25 -8.31
CA SER A 34 -0.57 21.87 -9.35
C SER A 34 -0.66 23.40 -9.37
N LEU A 35 -1.77 23.98 -8.92
CA LEU A 35 -1.97 25.43 -8.82
C LEU A 35 -1.34 26.02 -7.54
N ARG A 36 -1.24 25.22 -6.46
CA ARG A 36 -0.69 25.67 -5.17
C ARG A 36 0.84 25.54 -5.09
N ASP A 37 1.39 24.42 -5.54
CA ASP A 37 2.81 24.05 -5.33
C ASP A 37 3.56 23.75 -6.65
N GLY A 38 2.87 23.84 -7.79
CA GLY A 38 3.42 23.51 -9.11
C GLY A 38 3.46 22.01 -9.42
N PHE A 39 3.79 21.67 -10.67
CA PHE A 39 3.82 20.28 -11.15
C PHE A 39 4.87 19.41 -10.44
N LEU A 40 5.94 20.02 -9.91
CA LEU A 40 6.99 19.34 -9.16
C LEU A 40 6.50 18.77 -7.81
N GLY A 41 5.41 19.31 -7.25
CA GLY A 41 4.79 18.80 -6.03
C GLY A 41 4.28 17.36 -6.17
N LEU A 42 3.84 16.94 -7.37
CA LEU A 42 3.34 15.59 -7.62
C LEU A 42 4.42 14.51 -7.49
N TYR A 43 5.70 14.89 -7.60
CA TYR A 43 6.83 13.98 -7.47
C TYR A 43 7.39 13.90 -6.04
N ARG A 44 6.81 14.62 -5.08
CA ARG A 44 7.19 14.51 -3.67
C ARG A 44 6.90 13.08 -3.17
N GLY A 45 7.94 12.41 -2.68
CA GLY A 45 7.89 11.02 -2.24
C GLY A 45 8.27 10.00 -3.32
N LEU A 46 8.51 10.41 -4.57
CA LEU A 46 8.92 9.48 -5.63
C LEU A 46 10.30 8.87 -5.35
N ILE A 47 11.27 9.68 -4.92
CA ILE A 47 12.64 9.21 -4.65
C ILE A 47 12.68 8.07 -3.61
N PRO A 48 12.12 8.22 -2.40
CA PRO A 48 12.10 7.13 -1.43
C PRO A 48 11.30 5.92 -1.96
N LYS A 49 10.28 6.13 -2.79
CA LYS A 49 9.55 5.03 -3.44
C LYS A 49 10.41 4.27 -4.45
N LEU A 50 11.24 4.95 -5.24
CA LEU A 50 12.16 4.30 -6.17
C LEU A 50 13.22 3.47 -5.44
N ILE A 51 13.73 3.99 -4.31
CA ILE A 51 14.67 3.26 -3.46
C ILE A 51 13.99 2.01 -2.87
N GLU A 52 12.76 2.16 -2.35
CA GLU A 52 11.93 1.05 -1.87
C GLU A 52 11.79 -0.04 -2.94
N LEU A 53 11.48 0.33 -4.18
CA LEU A 53 11.32 -0.61 -5.30
C LEU A 53 12.63 -1.33 -5.66
N ARG A 54 13.79 -0.67 -5.59
CA ARG A 54 15.08 -1.36 -5.84
C ARG A 54 15.44 -2.32 -4.71
N ILE A 55 15.21 -1.94 -3.45
CA ILE A 55 15.44 -2.83 -2.31
C ILE A 55 14.51 -4.04 -2.38
N SER A 56 13.22 -3.83 -2.67
CA SER A 56 12.23 -4.90 -2.90
C SER A 56 12.71 -5.89 -3.97
N GLY A 57 13.21 -5.38 -5.11
CA GLY A 57 13.78 -6.21 -6.18
C GLY A 57 14.98 -7.04 -5.70
N ILE A 58 15.96 -6.41 -5.05
CA ILE A 58 17.14 -7.11 -4.52
C ILE A 58 16.74 -8.19 -3.51
N VAL A 59 15.84 -7.88 -2.58
CA VAL A 59 15.35 -8.84 -1.59
C VAL A 59 14.64 -10.01 -2.27
N SER A 60 13.78 -9.73 -3.24
CA SER A 60 13.11 -10.77 -4.01
C SER A 60 14.10 -11.70 -4.71
N ASP A 61 15.17 -11.15 -5.29
CA ASP A 61 16.20 -11.93 -5.97
C ASP A 61 17.01 -12.78 -4.98
N GLN A 62 17.35 -12.23 -3.81
CA GLN A 62 18.05 -12.97 -2.75
C GLN A 62 17.19 -14.08 -2.16
N VAL A 63 15.92 -13.80 -1.89
CA VAL A 63 14.98 -14.80 -1.35
C VAL A 63 14.73 -15.92 -2.37
N LYS A 64 14.58 -15.59 -3.66
CA LYS A 64 14.45 -16.60 -4.72
C LYS A 64 15.72 -17.42 -4.93
N ALA A 65 16.89 -16.83 -4.70
CA ALA A 65 18.16 -17.55 -4.70
C ALA A 65 18.27 -18.48 -3.49
N TYR A 66 17.77 -18.06 -2.31
CA TYR A 66 17.75 -18.88 -1.10
C TYR A 66 16.76 -20.06 -1.19
N PHE A 67 15.56 -19.84 -1.76
CA PHE A 67 14.55 -20.89 -1.98
C PHE A 67 14.77 -21.70 -3.29
N ASP A 68 15.87 -21.41 -3.99
CA ASP A 68 16.39 -22.17 -5.14
C ASP A 68 15.37 -22.39 -6.28
N TYR A 69 14.80 -21.30 -6.81
CA TYR A 69 13.94 -21.38 -8.00
C TYR A 69 14.57 -20.93 -9.30
N ASN A 70 15.50 -19.96 -9.35
CA ASN A 70 16.12 -19.53 -10.62
C ASN A 70 17.33 -18.60 -10.42
N LYS A 71 18.47 -19.13 -9.96
CA LYS A 71 19.74 -18.39 -9.85
C LYS A 71 20.25 -17.77 -11.17
N LEU A 72 19.65 -18.11 -12.32
CA LEU A 72 20.27 -17.98 -13.65
C LEU A 72 19.36 -17.43 -14.77
N GLU A 73 18.08 -17.16 -14.52
CA GLU A 73 17.14 -16.82 -15.60
C GLU A 73 17.36 -15.41 -16.21
N GLY A 74 17.93 -14.46 -15.45
CA GLY A 74 18.05 -13.05 -15.85
C GLY A 74 19.37 -12.63 -16.53
N ILE A 75 20.35 -13.52 -16.63
CA ILE A 75 21.68 -13.21 -17.19
C ILE A 75 21.70 -13.63 -18.68
N PRO A 76 22.14 -12.77 -19.61
CA PRO A 76 22.33 -13.12 -21.02
C PRO A 76 23.25 -14.33 -21.17
N ASP A 77 22.96 -15.22 -22.11
CA ASP A 77 23.72 -16.48 -22.26
C ASP A 77 25.22 -16.24 -22.56
N GLU A 78 25.58 -15.05 -23.06
CA GLU A 78 26.96 -14.62 -23.32
C GLU A 78 27.76 -14.27 -22.06
N ASP A 79 27.11 -13.78 -21.00
CA ASP A 79 27.75 -13.37 -19.74
C ASP A 79 27.84 -14.52 -18.71
N LEU A 80 27.30 -15.70 -19.06
CA LEU A 80 27.21 -16.87 -18.19
C LEU A 80 28.41 -17.79 -18.39
N THR A 81 29.04 -18.22 -17.29
CA THR A 81 30.04 -19.29 -17.35
C THR A 81 29.40 -20.59 -17.86
N PRO A 82 30.17 -21.52 -18.48
CA PRO A 82 29.64 -22.77 -19.02
C PRO A 82 28.81 -23.61 -18.03
N GLU A 83 29.17 -23.57 -16.74
CA GLU A 83 28.44 -24.26 -15.65
C GLU A 83 27.09 -23.61 -15.34
N GLU A 84 27.05 -22.28 -15.34
CA GLU A 84 25.86 -21.48 -15.12
C GLU A 84 24.88 -21.60 -16.29
N ARG A 85 25.37 -21.66 -17.53
CA ARG A 85 24.54 -21.92 -18.72
C ARG A 85 23.88 -23.31 -18.68
N ASN A 86 24.62 -24.34 -18.26
CA ASN A 86 24.09 -25.70 -18.10
C ASN A 86 23.03 -25.77 -17.00
N SER A 87 23.25 -25.08 -15.88
CA SER A 87 22.31 -25.00 -14.78
C SER A 87 21.01 -24.26 -15.16
N LYS A 88 21.12 -23.21 -15.99
CA LYS A 88 19.98 -22.48 -16.57
C LYS A 88 19.14 -23.37 -17.50
N LYS A 89 19.81 -24.13 -18.37
CA LYS A 89 19.16 -25.10 -19.27
C LYS A 89 18.45 -26.20 -18.48
N LYS A 90 19.10 -26.74 -17.44
CA LYS A 90 18.54 -27.76 -16.53
C LYS A 90 17.31 -27.26 -15.77
N ASN A 91 17.31 -26.00 -15.31
CA ASN A 91 16.14 -25.39 -14.67
C ASN A 91 14.98 -25.20 -15.65
N ARG A 92 15.26 -24.81 -16.89
CA ARG A 92 14.25 -24.68 -17.95
C ARG A 92 13.61 -26.03 -18.28
N GLU A 93 14.41 -27.08 -18.36
CA GLU A 93 13.94 -28.47 -18.54
C GLU A 93 13.15 -28.98 -17.32
N LYS A 94 13.56 -28.63 -16.09
CA LYS A 94 12.83 -28.95 -14.85
C LYS A 94 11.45 -28.26 -14.81
N ARG A 95 11.33 -27.04 -15.34
CA ARG A 95 10.05 -26.32 -15.52
C ARG A 95 9.14 -27.00 -16.54
N LEU A 96 9.68 -27.36 -17.70
CA LEU A 96 8.94 -28.10 -18.72
C LEU A 96 8.48 -29.48 -18.22
N ARG A 97 9.25 -30.13 -17.33
CA ARG A 97 8.81 -31.34 -16.62
C ARG A 97 7.72 -31.04 -15.60
N SER A 98 7.88 -30.03 -14.75
CA SER A 98 6.88 -29.72 -13.72
C SER A 98 5.51 -29.31 -14.28
N GLU A 99 5.47 -28.67 -15.46
CA GLU A 99 4.23 -28.39 -16.19
C GLU A 99 3.57 -29.64 -16.77
N LYS A 100 4.37 -30.64 -17.19
CA LYS A 100 3.84 -31.94 -17.62
C LYS A 100 3.40 -32.79 -16.45
N ASP A 101 4.15 -32.75 -15.35
CA ASP A 101 3.83 -33.43 -14.11
C ASP A 101 2.50 -32.88 -13.55
N ASP A 102 2.23 -31.57 -13.67
CA ASP A 102 0.97 -30.94 -13.25
C ASP A 102 -0.30 -31.50 -13.92
N GLU A 103 -0.20 -32.06 -15.13
CA GLU A 103 -1.32 -32.73 -15.80
C GLU A 103 -1.54 -34.16 -15.30
N LEU A 104 -0.52 -34.78 -14.68
CA LEU A 104 -0.54 -36.15 -14.20
C LEU A 104 -0.74 -36.26 -12.67
N LEU A 105 -0.67 -35.16 -11.94
CA LEU A 105 -0.79 -35.14 -10.47
C LEU A 105 -2.22 -35.36 -9.98
N SER A 106 -2.33 -36.15 -8.90
CA SER A 106 -3.58 -36.34 -8.17
C SER A 106 -4.04 -35.03 -7.50
N ASP A 107 -5.35 -34.91 -7.23
CA ASP A 107 -5.95 -33.72 -6.61
C ASP A 107 -5.31 -33.35 -5.26
N GLU A 108 -4.88 -34.34 -4.48
CA GLU A 108 -4.23 -34.12 -3.19
C GLU A 108 -2.80 -33.60 -3.33
N GLU A 109 -2.04 -34.12 -4.30
CA GLU A 109 -0.67 -33.65 -4.58
C GLU A 109 -0.69 -32.22 -5.15
N ARG A 110 -1.70 -31.91 -5.96
CA ARG A 110 -1.93 -30.53 -6.44
C ARG A 110 -2.17 -29.58 -5.27
N LYS A 111 -3.04 -29.94 -4.31
CA LYS A 111 -3.26 -29.10 -3.12
C LYS A 111 -1.98 -28.85 -2.35
N GLN A 112 -1.18 -29.90 -2.10
CA GLN A 112 0.11 -29.77 -1.41
C GLN A 112 1.05 -28.82 -2.15
N LYS A 113 1.17 -28.95 -3.48
CA LYS A 113 1.97 -28.04 -4.31
C LYS A 113 1.52 -26.58 -4.20
N TYR A 114 0.21 -26.32 -4.19
CA TYR A 114 -0.32 -24.96 -4.02
C TYR A 114 -0.07 -24.43 -2.60
N LEU A 115 -0.17 -25.26 -1.56
CA LEU A 115 0.15 -24.86 -0.18
C LEU A 115 1.64 -24.51 -0.01
N ASP A 116 2.53 -25.33 -0.55
CA ASP A 116 3.97 -25.07 -0.56
C ASP A 116 4.30 -23.79 -1.33
N LYS A 117 3.56 -23.50 -2.40
CA LYS A 117 3.71 -22.25 -3.14
C LYS A 117 3.25 -21.05 -2.29
N VAL A 118 2.07 -21.13 -1.69
CA VAL A 118 1.52 -20.04 -0.85
C VAL A 118 2.43 -19.71 0.32
N THR A 119 2.96 -20.72 1.01
CA THR A 119 3.82 -20.50 2.18
C THR A 119 5.13 -19.82 1.79
N LYS A 120 5.74 -20.22 0.67
CA LYS A 120 6.93 -19.56 0.11
C LYS A 120 6.63 -18.11 -0.28
N ASP A 121 5.57 -17.87 -1.06
CA ASP A 121 5.17 -16.54 -1.49
C ASP A 121 4.89 -15.61 -0.29
N ILE A 122 4.23 -16.12 0.76
CA ILE A 122 3.99 -15.38 2.01
C ILE A 122 5.31 -15.01 2.70
N SER A 123 6.22 -15.97 2.85
CA SER A 123 7.51 -15.72 3.53
C SER A 123 8.38 -14.71 2.78
N GLU A 124 8.42 -14.79 1.44
CA GLU A 124 9.11 -13.83 0.59
C GLU A 124 8.53 -12.43 0.80
N ARG A 125 7.21 -12.30 0.72
CA ARG A 125 6.54 -11.00 0.83
C ARG A 125 6.62 -10.41 2.23
N ALA A 126 6.54 -11.23 3.27
CA ALA A 126 6.71 -10.76 4.64
C ALA A 126 8.11 -10.17 4.87
N LEU A 127 9.17 -10.85 4.41
CA LEU A 127 10.55 -10.37 4.50
C LEU A 127 10.74 -9.07 3.70
N GLU A 128 10.19 -9.02 2.48
CA GLU A 128 10.22 -7.82 1.65
C GLU A 128 9.57 -6.61 2.35
N ILE A 129 8.38 -6.79 2.92
CA ILE A 129 7.67 -5.71 3.62
C ILE A 129 8.48 -5.23 4.82
N ILE A 130 9.02 -6.13 5.64
CA ILE A 130 9.78 -5.76 6.85
C ILE A 130 11.02 -4.92 6.50
N LEU A 131 11.75 -5.30 5.44
CA LEU A 131 12.96 -4.60 5.02
C LEU A 131 12.67 -3.27 4.31
N THR A 132 11.57 -3.19 3.56
CA THR A 132 11.19 -1.99 2.78
C THR A 132 10.34 -0.99 3.58
N GLN A 133 9.80 -1.39 4.74
CA GLN A 133 8.90 -0.56 5.55
C GLN A 133 9.45 0.84 5.86
N PRO A 134 10.73 1.04 6.24
CA PRO A 134 11.25 2.37 6.55
C PRO A 134 11.09 3.37 5.39
N PHE A 135 11.37 2.94 4.16
CA PHE A 135 11.24 3.76 2.96
C PHE A 135 9.78 4.02 2.58
N HIS A 136 8.92 3.04 2.82
CA HIS A 136 7.47 3.19 2.64
C HIS A 136 6.90 4.25 3.59
N VAL A 137 7.28 4.24 4.87
CA VAL A 137 6.84 5.25 5.86
C VAL A 137 7.32 6.66 5.48
N ILE A 138 8.58 6.81 5.06
CA ILE A 138 9.11 8.10 4.60
C ILE A 138 8.33 8.60 3.38
N THR A 139 8.05 7.72 2.41
CA THR A 139 7.25 8.05 1.23
C THR A 139 5.88 8.60 1.63
N ILE A 140 5.18 7.91 2.53
CA ILE A 140 3.84 8.32 2.98
C ILE A 140 3.89 9.67 3.71
N ARG A 141 4.86 9.87 4.61
CA ARG A 141 5.01 11.15 5.34
C ARG A 141 5.39 12.30 4.42
N THR A 142 6.18 12.03 3.37
CA THR A 142 6.55 13.00 2.33
C THR A 142 5.34 13.39 1.47
N ILE A 143 4.40 12.46 1.23
CA ILE A 143 3.12 12.74 0.57
C ILE A 143 2.19 13.51 1.54
N ALA A 144 2.18 13.16 2.83
CA ALA A 144 1.32 13.80 3.82
C ALA A 144 1.71 15.27 4.07
N GLN A 145 3.00 15.60 4.13
CA GLN A 145 3.45 16.99 4.23
C GLN A 145 3.04 17.84 3.04
N PHE A 146 3.00 17.24 1.84
CA PHE A 146 2.56 17.93 0.64
C PHE A 146 1.07 18.30 0.75
N VAL A 147 0.24 17.38 1.24
CA VAL A 147 -1.17 17.65 1.50
C VAL A 147 -1.34 18.73 2.59
N GLY A 148 -0.50 18.70 3.63
CA GLY A 148 -0.48 19.69 4.70
C GLY A 148 0.03 21.08 4.29
N GLY A 149 0.77 21.19 3.18
CA GLY A 149 1.50 22.40 2.82
C GLY A 149 2.69 22.68 3.75
N GLU A 150 3.28 21.63 4.31
CA GLU A 150 4.43 21.67 5.22
C GLU A 150 5.71 21.22 4.49
N ASP A 151 6.88 21.65 4.99
CA ASP A 151 8.19 21.31 4.43
C ASP A 151 9.13 20.70 5.48
N LYS A 152 8.60 19.74 6.24
CA LYS A 152 9.30 19.12 7.38
C LYS A 152 10.27 18.01 6.97
N TYR A 153 9.96 17.28 5.90
CA TYR A 153 10.66 16.07 5.45
C TYR A 153 11.37 16.34 4.12
N GLY A 154 12.70 16.42 4.15
CA GLY A 154 13.57 16.45 2.95
C GLY A 154 14.13 15.07 2.61
N ILE A 155 14.73 14.88 1.43
CA ILE A 155 15.09 13.54 0.90
C ILE A 155 15.97 12.72 1.87
N LEU A 156 16.98 13.35 2.47
CA LEU A 156 17.89 12.69 3.43
C LEU A 156 17.64 13.13 4.88
N SER A 157 17.14 14.36 5.08
CA SER A 157 16.79 14.84 6.43
C SER A 157 15.59 14.11 7.03
N SER A 158 14.73 13.49 6.20
CA SER A 158 13.57 12.70 6.64
C SER A 158 13.92 11.63 7.66
N PHE A 159 15.05 10.94 7.50
CA PHE A 159 15.47 9.89 8.43
C PHE A 159 15.76 10.45 9.82
N LYS A 160 16.50 11.57 9.87
CA LYS A 160 16.87 12.23 11.12
C LYS A 160 15.62 12.79 11.82
N THR A 161 14.78 13.51 11.08
CA THR A 161 13.54 14.09 11.60
C THR A 161 12.57 13.01 12.11
N LEU A 162 12.50 11.86 11.42
CA LEU A 162 11.69 10.73 11.87
C LEU A 162 12.17 10.14 13.20
N ILE A 163 13.49 9.99 13.37
CA ILE A 163 14.09 9.53 14.63
C ILE A 163 13.81 10.54 15.76
N GLU A 164 13.94 11.83 15.49
CA GLU A 164 13.70 12.89 16.49
C GLU A 164 12.23 12.96 16.91
N ASP A 165 11.29 12.82 15.97
CA ASP A 165 9.86 12.95 16.26
C ASP A 165 9.22 11.70 16.88
N ASN A 166 9.59 10.49 16.40
CA ASN A 166 8.88 9.23 16.71
C ASN A 166 9.83 8.11 17.18
N GLY A 167 11.13 8.35 17.21
CA GLY A 167 12.12 7.31 17.48
C GLY A 167 12.22 6.25 16.37
N ILE A 168 13.01 5.21 16.65
CA ILE A 168 13.29 4.13 15.70
C ILE A 168 12.04 3.28 15.41
N LEU A 169 11.12 3.16 16.37
CA LEU A 169 9.87 2.43 16.17
C LEU A 169 8.93 3.12 15.18
N GLY A 170 9.10 4.44 14.97
CA GLY A 170 8.34 5.22 13.99
C GLY A 170 8.43 4.66 12.56
N PHE A 171 9.57 4.07 12.18
CA PHE A 171 9.79 3.48 10.86
C PHE A 171 8.95 2.22 10.60
N TRP A 172 8.45 1.55 11.63
CA TRP A 172 7.59 0.36 11.51
C TRP A 172 6.12 0.64 11.83
N SER A 173 5.73 1.92 11.88
CA SER A 173 4.33 2.33 12.03
C SER A 173 3.48 1.77 10.89
N GLY A 174 2.39 1.10 11.23
CA GLY A 174 1.49 0.47 10.24
C GLY A 174 1.99 -0.86 9.65
N LEU A 175 3.10 -1.44 10.13
CA LEU A 175 3.61 -2.72 9.61
C LEU A 175 2.59 -3.86 9.74
N ILE A 176 1.97 -4.02 10.91
CA ILE A 176 1.05 -5.13 11.22
C ILE A 176 -0.11 -5.21 10.21
N PRO A 177 -0.93 -4.16 10.02
CA PRO A 177 -2.02 -4.21 9.04
C PRO A 177 -1.49 -4.41 7.61
N ARG A 178 -0.29 -3.91 7.25
CA ARG A 178 0.31 -4.14 5.93
C ARG A 178 0.62 -5.62 5.69
N VAL A 179 1.30 -6.27 6.63
CA VAL A 179 1.64 -7.69 6.53
C VAL A 179 0.39 -8.55 6.48
N ILE A 180 -0.60 -8.30 7.35
CA ILE A 180 -1.87 -9.05 7.36
C ILE A 180 -2.60 -8.90 6.02
N GLY A 181 -2.71 -7.68 5.50
CA GLY A 181 -3.38 -7.42 4.22
C GLY A 181 -2.74 -8.16 3.04
N GLU A 182 -1.41 -8.17 2.97
CA GLU A 182 -0.68 -8.87 1.90
C GLU A 182 -0.77 -10.40 2.04
N VAL A 183 -0.63 -10.94 3.25
CA VAL A 183 -0.79 -12.39 3.50
C VAL A 183 -2.18 -12.88 3.08
N LEU A 184 -3.22 -12.14 3.47
CA LEU A 184 -4.60 -12.46 3.08
C LEU A 184 -4.80 -12.35 1.57
N THR A 185 -4.19 -11.36 0.92
CA THR A 185 -4.26 -11.16 -0.54
C THR A 185 -3.60 -12.33 -1.29
N ILE A 186 -2.42 -12.77 -0.86
CA ILE A 186 -1.68 -13.89 -1.48
C ILE A 186 -2.44 -15.20 -1.26
N GLY A 187 -2.91 -15.45 -0.03
CA GLY A 187 -3.68 -16.64 0.30
C GLY A 187 -4.96 -16.74 -0.51
N LEU A 188 -5.76 -15.67 -0.56
CA LEU A 188 -7.01 -15.65 -1.31
C LEU A 188 -6.78 -15.74 -2.82
N SER A 189 -5.81 -15.02 -3.35
CA SER A 189 -5.52 -15.05 -4.79
C SER A 189 -5.09 -16.44 -5.26
N THR A 190 -4.27 -17.14 -4.46
CA THR A 190 -3.84 -18.49 -4.79
C THR A 190 -4.99 -19.50 -4.65
N PHE A 191 -5.85 -19.32 -3.66
CA PHE A 191 -7.07 -20.11 -3.52
C PHE A 191 -8.03 -19.95 -4.71
N ILE A 192 -8.30 -18.71 -5.13
CA ILE A 192 -9.11 -18.42 -6.31
C ILE A 192 -8.47 -19.01 -7.56
N THR A 193 -7.15 -18.85 -7.72
CA THR A 193 -6.40 -19.42 -8.85
C THR A 193 -6.54 -20.94 -8.92
N TYR A 194 -6.45 -21.64 -7.78
CA TYR A 194 -6.67 -23.07 -7.71
C TYR A 194 -8.08 -23.46 -8.14
N LEU A 195 -9.11 -22.76 -7.64
CA LEU A 195 -10.50 -23.05 -8.00
C LEU A 195 -10.78 -22.81 -9.48
N VAL A 196 -10.30 -21.71 -10.04
CA VAL A 196 -10.48 -21.32 -11.44
C VAL A 196 -9.75 -22.30 -12.36
N ASN A 197 -8.50 -22.64 -12.06
CA ASN A 197 -7.71 -23.58 -12.85
C ASN A 197 -8.22 -25.02 -12.72
N LYS A 198 -8.95 -25.36 -11.65
CA LYS A 198 -9.58 -26.68 -11.47
C LYS A 198 -10.93 -26.79 -12.19
N HIS A 199 -11.80 -25.79 -12.07
CA HIS A 199 -13.21 -25.92 -12.47
C HIS A 199 -13.59 -25.16 -13.73
N VAL A 200 -12.87 -24.08 -14.07
CA VAL A 200 -13.33 -23.12 -15.10
C VAL A 200 -12.45 -23.19 -16.35
N ILE A 201 -11.13 -23.20 -16.18
CA ILE A 201 -10.19 -23.04 -17.29
C ILE A 201 -9.48 -24.36 -17.61
N LYS A 202 -9.83 -24.95 -18.76
CA LYS A 202 -9.11 -26.10 -19.34
C LYS A 202 -7.96 -25.67 -20.26
N ASP A 203 -8.02 -24.46 -20.82
CA ASP A 203 -7.02 -23.93 -21.75
C ASP A 203 -5.78 -23.38 -21.02
N LYS A 204 -4.60 -23.89 -21.36
CA LYS A 204 -3.32 -23.53 -20.74
C LYS A 204 -2.96 -22.05 -20.89
N ASP A 205 -3.37 -21.41 -21.99
CA ASP A 205 -3.07 -20.00 -22.24
C ASP A 205 -3.84 -19.07 -21.29
N LEU A 206 -5.08 -19.43 -20.93
CA LEU A 206 -5.91 -18.63 -20.05
C LEU A 206 -5.56 -18.84 -18.56
N GLN A 207 -5.03 -20.01 -18.21
CA GLN A 207 -4.51 -20.30 -16.86
C GLN A 207 -3.34 -19.39 -16.46
N ARG A 208 -2.60 -18.84 -17.43
CA ARG A 208 -1.50 -17.88 -17.16
C ARG A 208 -2.00 -16.54 -16.63
N TYR A 209 -3.19 -16.10 -17.04
CA TYR A 209 -3.77 -14.82 -16.59
C TYR A 209 -4.58 -14.95 -15.30
N SER A 210 -5.09 -16.14 -15.00
CA SER A 210 -5.82 -16.49 -13.78
C SER A 210 -5.21 -15.91 -12.49
N PRO A 211 -3.91 -16.11 -12.17
CA PRO A 211 -3.32 -15.56 -10.95
C PRO A 211 -3.31 -14.04 -10.89
N MET A 212 -3.14 -13.35 -12.01
CA MET A 212 -3.14 -11.88 -12.05
C MET A 212 -4.53 -11.32 -11.74
N VAL A 213 -5.57 -11.91 -12.34
CA VAL A 213 -6.97 -11.51 -12.09
C VAL A 213 -7.36 -11.81 -10.64
N ALA A 214 -6.98 -13.00 -10.14
CA ALA A 214 -7.22 -13.39 -8.76
C ALA A 214 -6.55 -12.45 -7.75
N TYR A 215 -5.30 -12.03 -8.02
CA TYR A 215 -4.58 -11.08 -7.19
C TYR A 215 -5.22 -9.69 -7.22
N LEU A 216 -5.64 -9.19 -8.39
CA LEU A 216 -6.34 -7.91 -8.51
C LEU A 216 -7.67 -7.89 -7.74
N ALA A 217 -8.45 -8.97 -7.83
CA ALA A 217 -9.69 -9.12 -7.07
C ALA A 217 -9.43 -9.15 -5.56
N SER A 218 -8.43 -9.93 -5.13
CA SER A 218 -8.08 -10.08 -3.71
C SER A 218 -7.54 -8.77 -3.10
N SER A 219 -6.66 -8.08 -3.81
CA SER A 219 -6.09 -6.79 -3.37
C SER A 219 -7.15 -5.70 -3.25
N SER A 220 -8.14 -5.68 -4.14
CA SER A 220 -9.30 -4.78 -4.03
C SER A 220 -10.15 -5.06 -2.77
N LEU A 221 -10.21 -6.32 -2.35
CA LEU A 221 -10.97 -6.78 -1.20
C LEU A 221 -10.25 -6.41 0.11
N PHE A 222 -8.92 -6.59 0.16
CA PHE A 222 -8.09 -6.30 1.32
C PHE A 222 -7.45 -4.91 1.33
N TYR A 223 -7.79 -4.05 0.35
CA TYR A 223 -7.39 -2.64 0.31
C TYR A 223 -7.56 -1.87 1.64
N PRO A 224 -8.62 -2.10 2.45
CA PRO A 224 -8.74 -1.47 3.76
C PRO A 224 -7.51 -1.63 4.68
N PHE A 225 -6.82 -2.76 4.63
CA PHE A 225 -5.58 -2.97 5.41
C PHE A 225 -4.47 -2.02 4.99
N GLN A 226 -4.34 -1.76 3.69
CA GLN A 226 -3.38 -0.79 3.16
C GLN A 226 -3.72 0.63 3.62
N VAL A 227 -5.01 0.99 3.64
CA VAL A 227 -5.47 2.31 4.14
C VAL A 227 -5.14 2.47 5.62
N VAL A 228 -5.41 1.46 6.45
CA VAL A 228 -5.09 1.50 7.89
C VAL A 228 -3.58 1.59 8.10
N SER A 229 -2.79 0.80 7.38
CA SER A 229 -1.32 0.90 7.41
C SER A 229 -0.82 2.32 7.12
N ASN A 230 -1.30 2.92 6.03
CA ASN A 230 -0.85 4.25 5.62
C ASN A 230 -1.31 5.34 6.60
N THR A 231 -2.51 5.21 7.15
CA THR A 231 -3.03 6.15 8.16
C THR A 231 -2.22 6.06 9.46
N MET A 232 -1.88 4.85 9.89
CA MET A 232 -1.00 4.62 11.04
C MET A 232 0.42 5.16 10.81
N ALA A 233 0.94 5.13 9.58
CA ALA A 233 2.24 5.69 9.26
C ALA A 233 2.32 7.22 9.40
N VAL A 234 1.18 7.92 9.25
CA VAL A 234 1.05 9.38 9.39
C VAL A 234 0.62 9.79 10.80
N SER A 235 -0.07 8.93 11.54
CA SER A 235 -0.53 9.22 12.90
C SER A 235 0.64 9.59 13.81
N GLY A 236 0.54 10.74 14.48
CA GLY A 236 1.59 11.18 15.42
C GLY A 236 2.90 11.64 14.76
N SER A 237 2.97 11.78 13.43
CA SER A 237 4.21 12.09 12.70
C SER A 237 4.75 13.53 12.84
N GLY A 238 4.20 14.32 13.75
CA GLY A 238 4.41 15.77 13.86
C GLY A 238 4.03 16.57 12.61
N LEU A 239 3.15 16.03 11.75
CA LEU A 239 2.58 16.72 10.59
C LEU A 239 1.15 17.18 10.90
N PHE A 240 0.74 18.30 10.33
CA PHE A 240 -0.62 18.83 10.46
C PHE A 240 -1.69 17.83 9.98
N ALA A 241 -1.36 17.00 8.98
CA ALA A 241 -2.25 15.93 8.50
C ALA A 241 -2.40 14.77 9.51
N GLY A 242 -1.45 14.61 10.43
CA GLY A 242 -1.37 13.51 11.39
C GLY A 242 -1.84 13.82 12.81
N TYR A 243 -2.35 15.04 13.04
CA TYR A 243 -2.77 15.54 14.35
C TYR A 243 -4.22 16.10 14.33
N PRO A 244 -4.89 16.17 15.51
CA PRO A 244 -6.16 16.85 15.64
C PRO A 244 -6.05 18.33 15.21
N PRO A 245 -7.06 18.92 14.52
CA PRO A 245 -8.41 18.40 14.26
C PRO A 245 -8.55 17.49 13.03
N ASN A 246 -7.48 17.26 12.25
CA ASN A 246 -7.58 16.53 10.97
C ASN A 246 -7.57 15.01 11.12
N MET A 247 -6.87 14.51 12.14
CA MET A 247 -6.77 13.08 12.42
C MET A 247 -6.60 12.82 13.92
N PRO A 248 -7.34 11.89 14.52
CA PRO A 248 -7.09 11.49 15.91
C PRO A 248 -5.81 10.66 16.00
N LEU A 249 -5.25 10.59 17.21
CA LEU A 249 -4.07 9.79 17.51
C LEU A 249 -4.49 8.35 17.86
N TYR A 250 -3.89 7.37 17.20
CA TYR A 250 -4.19 5.96 17.43
C TYR A 250 -3.09 5.27 18.23
N CYS A 251 -3.49 4.54 19.28
CA CYS A 251 -2.59 3.67 20.03
C CYS A 251 -2.40 2.31 19.34
N SER A 252 -3.47 1.78 18.73
CA SER A 252 -3.45 0.51 18.03
C SER A 252 -3.99 0.64 16.60
N TRP A 253 -3.58 -0.27 15.72
CA TRP A 253 -4.13 -0.33 14.36
C TRP A 253 -5.61 -0.74 14.34
N LEU A 254 -6.08 -1.46 15.37
CA LEU A 254 -7.47 -1.83 15.55
C LEU A 254 -8.35 -0.62 15.89
N ASP A 255 -7.84 0.31 16.70
CA ASP A 255 -8.54 1.57 16.97
C ASP A 255 -8.68 2.40 15.70
N CYS A 256 -7.59 2.50 14.93
CA CYS A 256 -7.60 3.12 13.61
C CYS A 256 -8.60 2.47 12.67
N TRP A 257 -8.65 1.15 12.63
CA TRP A 257 -9.61 0.40 11.82
C TRP A 257 -11.05 0.69 12.24
N ASN A 258 -11.37 0.59 13.53
CA ASN A 258 -12.72 0.80 14.06
C ASN A 258 -13.19 2.24 13.82
N HIS A 259 -12.29 3.20 13.96
CA HIS A 259 -12.57 4.60 13.67
C HIS A 259 -12.80 4.85 12.16
N LEU A 260 -11.93 4.35 11.28
CA LEU A 260 -12.13 4.46 9.84
C LEU A 260 -13.39 3.72 9.36
N ARG A 261 -13.76 2.62 10.04
CA ARG A 261 -14.99 1.87 9.80
C ARG A 261 -16.22 2.68 10.20
N SER A 262 -16.22 3.33 11.38
CA SER A 262 -17.35 4.15 11.83
C SER A 262 -17.60 5.35 10.91
N LEU A 263 -16.54 5.91 10.33
CA LEU A 263 -16.63 6.97 9.31
C LEU A 263 -16.93 6.44 7.90
N GLY A 264 -16.89 5.13 7.68
CA GLY A 264 -17.03 4.50 6.38
C GLY A 264 -15.96 4.94 5.37
N GLN A 265 -14.72 5.18 5.83
CA GLN A 265 -13.58 5.65 5.05
C GLN A 265 -12.52 4.56 4.76
N LEU A 266 -12.81 3.29 5.09
CA LEU A 266 -11.89 2.16 4.84
C LEU A 266 -11.49 1.97 3.36
N LYS A 267 -12.28 2.49 2.41
CA LYS A 267 -11.97 2.47 0.97
C LYS A 267 -11.60 3.85 0.42
N ARG A 268 -11.20 4.80 1.27
CA ARG A 268 -10.75 6.12 0.84
C ARG A 268 -9.54 5.99 -0.09
N GLY A 269 -9.61 6.64 -1.26
CA GLY A 269 -8.53 6.60 -2.26
C GLY A 269 -8.57 5.39 -3.20
N SER A 270 -9.55 4.48 -3.07
CA SER A 270 -9.69 3.32 -3.97
C SER A 270 -10.19 3.68 -5.38
N SER A 271 -10.78 4.86 -5.56
CA SER A 271 -11.18 5.37 -6.88
C SER A 271 -10.17 6.41 -7.35
N LEU A 272 -9.59 6.17 -8.52
CA LEU A 272 -8.68 7.12 -9.18
C LEU A 272 -9.42 8.36 -9.69
N PHE A 273 -10.68 8.20 -10.07
CA PHE A 273 -11.43 9.24 -10.78
C PHE A 273 -12.57 9.86 -9.96
N PHE A 274 -13.06 9.23 -8.90
CA PHE A 274 -14.21 9.77 -8.18
C PHE A 274 -13.89 9.92 -6.69
N ARG A 275 -13.84 11.17 -6.22
CA ARG A 275 -13.70 11.44 -4.80
C ARG A 275 -15.09 11.57 -4.17
N TYR A 276 -15.44 10.60 -3.34
CA TYR A 276 -16.64 10.67 -2.52
C TYR A 276 -16.39 11.63 -1.35
N TYR A 277 -17.06 12.78 -1.37
CA TYR A 277 -17.07 13.69 -0.23
C TYR A 277 -18.10 13.19 0.79
N LYS A 278 -17.62 12.70 1.93
CA LYS A 278 -18.46 12.52 3.12
C LYS A 278 -18.23 13.76 3.98
N GLY A 279 -19.32 14.37 4.45
CA GLY A 279 -19.33 15.70 5.07
C GLY A 279 -18.36 15.91 6.23
N PRO A 280 -18.31 17.14 6.77
CA PRO A 280 -17.37 17.50 7.84
C PRO A 280 -17.51 16.61 9.08
N THR A 281 -16.37 16.22 9.65
CA THR A 281 -16.26 15.47 10.90
C THR A 281 -15.62 16.34 11.97
N VAL A 282 -16.11 16.28 13.20
CA VAL A 282 -15.54 16.97 14.36
C VAL A 282 -14.97 15.93 15.31
N ILE A 283 -13.84 16.25 15.94
CA ILE A 283 -13.26 15.43 17.00
C ILE A 283 -13.78 15.99 18.33
N ILE A 284 -14.57 15.20 19.06
CA ILE A 284 -15.05 15.53 20.42
C ILE A 284 -14.38 14.54 21.39
N GLY A 285 -13.47 15.03 22.23
CA GLY A 285 -12.57 14.18 23.02
C GLY A 285 -11.63 13.38 22.11
N ASP A 286 -11.59 12.05 22.28
CA ASP A 286 -10.75 11.15 21.48
C ASP A 286 -11.46 10.54 20.25
N LYS A 287 -12.72 10.91 20.00
CA LYS A 287 -13.56 10.31 18.94
C LYS A 287 -13.89 11.33 17.86
N ALA A 288 -13.57 11.02 16.59
CA ALA A 288 -14.10 11.79 15.46
C ALA A 288 -15.48 11.26 15.07
N MET A 289 -16.44 12.18 14.94
CA MET A 289 -17.81 11.89 14.54
C MET A 289 -18.26 12.84 13.44
N PRO A 290 -19.11 12.41 12.49
CA PRO A 290 -19.71 13.33 11.53
C PRO A 290 -20.55 14.38 12.27
N ILE A 291 -20.56 15.63 11.79
CA ILE A 291 -21.29 16.75 12.43
C ILE A 291 -22.76 16.40 12.71
N SER A 292 -23.40 15.68 11.79
CA SER A 292 -24.80 15.24 11.93
C SER A 292 -25.04 14.36 13.18
N SER A 293 -24.04 13.63 13.66
CA SER A 293 -24.13 12.79 14.85
C SER A 293 -23.63 13.50 16.11
N ALA A 294 -22.81 14.54 15.96
CA ALA A 294 -22.37 15.37 17.08
C ALA A 294 -23.49 16.29 17.61
N ILE A 295 -24.33 16.81 16.70
CA ILE A 295 -25.46 17.68 17.05
C ILE A 295 -26.51 16.91 17.87
N SER A 296 -26.78 15.64 17.53
CA SER A 296 -27.75 14.80 18.25
C SER A 296 -27.31 14.35 19.65
N VAL A 297 -26.06 14.59 20.04
CA VAL A 297 -25.53 14.26 21.38
C VAL A 297 -25.54 15.49 22.30
N LEU A 298 -25.74 16.68 21.73
CA LEU A 298 -25.79 17.95 22.45
C LEU A 298 -27.22 18.47 22.68
N GLU A 299 -28.23 17.82 22.08
CA GLU A 299 -29.65 17.92 22.47
C GLU A 299 -30.00 16.83 23.50
#